data_AF-A0A2W1AU92-F1
#
_entry.id   AF-A0A2W1AU92-F1
#
_cell.length_a   1.000
_cell.length_b   1.000
_cell.length_c   1.000
_cell.angle_alpha   90.00
_cell.angle_beta   90.00
_cell.angle_gamma   90.00
#
_symmetry.space_group_name_H-M   'P 1'
#
loop_
_entity.id
_entity.type
_entity.pdbx_description
1 polymer ?
#
loop_
_entity_poly.entity_id
_entity_poly.type
_entity_poly.pdbx_seq_one_letter_code
_entity_poly.pdbx_strand_id
1 'polypeptide(L)'
;MPPSASIRGTNPSRLRYDDLDGATITFALRDASFDATASAADFALLGAPLGVSIESVAIQSPNLATLSLRYLGPVLTTRHAFAVRILPSAVEGALAAPIDSRDRVRVKPDPDPWSAPILAMYLLAFGIAGLLAAVSQWSDVRALTDNDPETVAALRPNILLGLDWQVGGEELLLIFVASIGVFFGCLAGLRTAATYVGRDRFDDRWWLWYLIRPLVGAGVAIGTVWILRAALLGEGSNLPDLNTFGVASIAAVSGLFSRTLIDGLRGLAEGRRPDGD
;
A
#
# COMPACT_ATOMS: atom_id res chain seq x y z
N MET A 1 40.52 -3.69 22.75
CA MET A 1 39.87 -3.42 21.45
C MET A 1 39.59 -1.92 21.37
N PRO A 2 39.53 -1.29 20.18
CA PRO A 2 39.14 0.12 20.11
C PRO A 2 37.69 0.28 20.60
N PRO A 3 37.39 1.32 21.40
CA PRO A 3 36.05 1.54 21.93
C PRO A 3 35.06 1.78 20.77
N SER A 4 33.81 1.32 20.97
CA SER A 4 32.79 1.42 19.92
C SER A 4 31.41 1.70 20.49
N ALA A 5 30.59 2.41 19.72
CA ALA A 5 29.22 2.74 20.08
C ALA A 5 28.22 2.03 19.15
N SER A 6 27.12 1.55 19.74
CA SER A 6 26.02 0.88 19.03
C SER A 6 24.68 1.40 19.50
N ILE A 7 23.69 1.46 18.59
CA ILE A 7 22.36 1.95 18.94
C ILE A 7 21.52 0.77 19.40
N ARG A 8 21.00 0.84 20.62
CA ARG A 8 20.18 -0.24 21.22
C ARG A 8 18.72 -0.14 20.83
N GLY A 9 18.22 1.07 20.67
CA GLY A 9 16.85 1.31 20.27
C GLY A 9 16.51 2.79 20.24
N THR A 10 15.30 3.07 19.77
CA THR A 10 14.69 4.39 19.80
C THR A 10 13.32 4.26 20.43
N ASN A 11 12.86 5.32 21.09
CA ASN A 11 11.48 5.45 21.53
C ASN A 11 10.91 6.76 20.95
N PRO A 12 9.94 6.69 20.02
CA PRO A 12 9.29 5.47 19.52
C PRO A 12 10.21 4.57 18.69
N SER A 13 9.85 3.27 18.59
CA SER A 13 10.63 2.25 17.87
C SER A 13 10.78 2.52 16.36
N ARG A 14 9.98 3.45 15.82
CA ARG A 14 10.08 3.98 14.47
C ARG A 14 9.95 5.48 14.56
N LEU A 15 10.98 6.19 14.10
CA LEU A 15 10.98 7.64 14.13
C LEU A 15 10.38 8.21 12.85
N ARG A 16 9.40 9.08 13.06
CA ARG A 16 8.78 9.95 12.07
C ARG A 16 9.05 11.41 12.40
N TYR A 17 8.64 12.30 11.51
CA TYR A 17 8.84 13.73 11.74
C TYR A 17 7.98 14.24 12.90
N ASP A 18 6.71 13.86 12.98
CA ASP A 18 5.84 14.25 14.09
C ASP A 18 6.30 13.71 15.46
N ASP A 19 7.05 12.61 15.44
CA ASP A 19 7.56 11.93 16.65
C ASP A 19 9.00 12.34 17.00
N LEU A 20 9.67 13.16 16.19
CA LEU A 20 11.08 13.50 16.39
C LEU A 20 11.31 14.42 17.59
N ASP A 21 10.32 15.24 17.95
CA ASP A 21 10.39 16.09 19.14
C ASP A 21 10.08 15.28 20.40
N GLY A 22 11.02 15.26 21.35
CA GLY A 22 10.94 14.40 22.53
C GLY A 22 11.28 12.92 22.28
N ALA A 23 11.63 12.54 21.04
CA ALA A 23 12.14 11.20 20.75
C ALA A 23 13.40 10.90 21.55
N THR A 24 13.54 9.65 21.99
CA THR A 24 14.74 9.21 22.70
C THR A 24 15.52 8.15 21.91
N ILE A 25 16.84 8.26 21.92
CA ILE A 25 17.76 7.29 21.33
C ILE A 25 18.61 6.70 22.45
N THR A 26 18.51 5.39 22.63
CA THR A 26 19.36 4.67 23.59
C THR A 26 20.52 4.03 22.85
N PHE A 27 21.73 4.29 23.32
CA PHE A 27 22.96 3.77 22.74
C PHE A 27 23.88 3.23 23.83
N ALA A 28 24.67 2.23 23.45
CA ALA A 28 25.58 1.54 24.35
C ALA A 28 27.01 1.69 23.87
N LEU A 29 27.90 1.97 24.81
CA LEU A 29 29.32 1.95 24.62
C LEU A 29 29.89 0.55 24.92
N ARG A 30 30.92 0.18 24.18
CA ARG A 30 31.67 -1.06 24.39
C ARG A 30 33.14 -0.71 24.58
N ASP A 31 33.76 -1.34 25.56
CA ASP A 31 35.18 -1.21 25.92
C ASP A 31 35.58 0.22 26.38
N ALA A 32 34.61 1.03 26.84
CA ALA A 32 34.79 2.31 27.56
C ALA A 32 33.51 2.70 28.32
N SER A 33 33.61 3.67 29.24
CA SER A 33 32.54 4.16 30.12
C SER A 33 32.25 5.64 29.91
N PHE A 34 31.00 6.07 30.04
CA PHE A 34 30.60 7.49 30.02
C PHE A 34 31.05 8.22 31.28
N ASP A 35 31.51 9.45 31.12
CA ASP A 35 31.71 10.37 32.23
C ASP A 35 30.33 10.78 32.79
N ALA A 36 30.13 10.66 34.10
CA ALA A 36 28.87 11.03 34.77
C ALA A 36 28.47 12.50 34.59
N THR A 37 29.42 13.36 34.18
CA THR A 37 29.20 14.79 33.91
C THR A 37 28.92 15.10 32.44
N ALA A 38 28.92 14.09 31.55
CA ALA A 38 28.71 14.31 30.13
C ALA A 38 27.34 14.94 29.85
N SER A 39 27.34 15.93 28.96
CA SER A 39 26.20 16.77 28.62
C SER A 39 25.85 16.66 27.14
N ALA A 40 24.76 17.29 26.71
CA ALA A 40 24.36 17.31 25.30
C ALA A 40 25.43 17.90 24.37
N ALA A 41 26.30 18.80 24.87
CA ALA A 41 27.38 19.39 24.08
C ALA A 41 28.47 18.39 23.71
N ASP A 42 28.58 17.27 24.44
CA ASP A 42 29.59 16.23 24.21
C ASP A 42 29.16 15.22 23.14
N PHE A 43 28.00 15.45 22.51
CA PHE A 43 27.44 14.62 21.46
C PHE A 43 27.09 15.47 20.24
N ALA A 44 27.31 14.91 19.05
CA ALA A 44 26.96 15.52 17.79
C ALA A 44 26.17 14.55 16.91
N LEU A 45 25.23 15.05 16.13
CA LEU A 45 24.46 14.23 15.18
C LEU A 45 25.03 14.41 13.77
N LEU A 46 25.48 13.32 13.16
CA LEU A 46 26.05 13.32 11.81
C LEU A 46 25.00 12.98 10.76
N GLY A 47 24.76 13.90 9.83
CA GLY A 47 23.76 13.71 8.77
C GLY A 47 22.32 13.81 9.26
N ALA A 48 22.11 14.41 10.43
CA ALA A 48 20.78 14.69 10.93
C ALA A 48 20.05 15.69 10.02
N PRO A 49 18.72 15.55 9.89
CA PRO A 49 17.91 16.53 9.18
C PRO A 49 18.01 17.92 9.83
N LEU A 50 17.81 18.96 9.02
CA LEU A 50 17.80 20.34 9.51
C LEU A 50 16.74 20.51 10.60
N GLY A 51 17.13 21.15 11.71
CA GLY A 51 16.26 21.41 12.86
C GLY A 51 16.23 20.30 13.92
N VAL A 52 16.91 19.17 13.72
CA VAL A 52 17.12 18.18 14.80
C VAL A 52 18.31 18.60 15.65
N SER A 53 18.11 18.66 16.96
CA SER A 53 19.14 18.92 17.96
C SER A 53 19.02 17.96 19.13
N ILE A 54 20.08 17.84 19.93
CA ILE A 54 20.05 17.08 21.18
C ILE A 54 19.60 18.03 22.28
N GLU A 55 18.50 17.72 22.96
CA GLU A 55 17.98 18.52 24.06
C GLU A 55 18.69 18.19 25.38
N SER A 56 18.80 16.90 25.68
CA SER A 56 19.39 16.42 26.91
C SER A 56 19.95 15.02 26.75
N VAL A 57 20.82 14.64 27.69
CA VAL A 57 21.44 13.32 27.77
C VAL A 57 21.26 12.80 29.18
N ALA A 58 20.78 11.56 29.27
CA ALA A 58 20.64 10.85 30.53
C ALA A 58 21.51 9.59 30.50
N ILE A 59 22.54 9.56 31.34
CA ILE A 59 23.38 8.37 31.54
C ILE A 59 22.65 7.45 32.50
N GLN A 60 22.26 6.27 32.03
CA GLN A 60 21.53 5.29 32.84
C GLN A 60 22.47 4.31 33.54
N SER A 61 23.63 4.05 32.94
CA SER A 61 24.67 3.17 33.44
C SER A 61 26.01 3.56 32.81
N PRO A 62 27.16 3.09 33.33
CA PRO A 62 28.48 3.46 32.80
C PRO A 62 28.63 3.22 31.29
N ASN A 63 27.91 2.24 30.75
CA ASN A 63 27.99 1.86 29.33
C ASN A 63 26.70 2.17 28.54
N LEU A 64 25.72 2.85 29.13
CA LEU A 64 24.40 3.05 28.51
C LEU A 64 23.87 4.45 28.77
N ALA A 65 23.57 5.16 27.68
CA ALA A 65 23.05 6.52 27.72
C ALA A 65 21.86 6.66 26.76
N THR A 66 20.99 7.62 27.10
CA THR A 66 19.79 7.95 26.33
C THR A 66 19.84 9.43 25.98
N LEU A 67 19.76 9.75 24.69
CA LEU A 67 19.64 11.12 24.18
C LEU A 67 18.16 11.45 24.00
N SER A 68 17.73 12.61 24.46
CA SER A 68 16.45 13.19 24.07
C SER A 68 16.67 14.17 22.92
N LEU A 69 15.91 14.01 21.86
CA LEU A 69 15.95 14.87 20.68
C LEU A 69 14.92 15.98 20.80
N ARG A 70 15.28 17.13 20.23
CA ARG A 70 14.37 18.23 20.01
C ARG A 70 14.35 18.59 18.53
N TYR A 71 13.17 18.83 18.02
CA TYR A 71 12.97 19.11 16.62
C TYR A 71 12.24 20.44 16.40
N LEU A 72 12.94 21.38 15.75
CA LEU A 72 12.44 22.72 15.40
C LEU A 72 12.70 23.03 13.91
N GLY A 73 12.53 22.04 13.05
CA GLY A 73 12.78 22.15 11.61
C GLY A 73 11.51 22.14 10.75
N PRO A 74 11.66 22.32 9.43
CA PRO A 74 10.57 22.19 8.47
C PRO A 74 10.24 20.72 8.14
N VAL A 75 8.99 20.45 7.79
CA VAL A 75 8.50 19.10 7.38
C VAL A 75 9.46 18.41 6.42
N LEU A 76 9.95 17.23 6.82
CA LEU A 76 10.91 16.45 6.03
C LEU A 76 10.21 15.67 4.93
N THR A 77 10.53 16.01 3.68
CA THR A 77 10.00 15.36 2.48
C THR A 77 10.83 14.15 2.03
N THR A 78 12.02 13.96 2.61
CA THR A 78 12.95 12.89 2.24
C THR A 78 13.36 12.00 3.42
N ARG A 79 13.72 10.74 3.14
CA ARG A 79 14.28 9.85 4.16
C ARG A 79 15.65 10.34 4.60
N HIS A 80 15.85 10.45 5.91
CA HIS A 80 17.14 10.77 6.51
C HIS A 80 17.65 9.60 7.36
N ALA A 81 18.97 9.44 7.37
CA ALA A 81 19.63 8.51 8.26
C ALA A 81 20.85 9.18 8.89
N PHE A 82 20.88 9.25 10.22
CA PHE A 82 21.93 9.94 10.96
C PHE A 82 22.59 9.04 11.99
N ALA A 83 23.84 9.36 12.32
CA ALA A 83 24.63 8.69 13.33
C ALA A 83 24.86 9.60 14.54
N VAL A 84 25.13 9.02 15.70
CA VAL A 84 25.54 9.75 16.89
C VAL A 84 27.06 9.72 16.96
N ARG A 85 27.68 10.89 17.01
CA ARG A 85 29.10 11.08 17.29
C ARG A 85 29.27 11.45 18.75
N ILE A 86 30.13 10.71 19.43
CA ILE A 86 30.48 10.90 20.84
C ILE A 86 31.84 11.58 20.87
N LEU A 87 31.91 12.77 21.46
CA LEU A 87 33.17 13.50 21.61
C LEU A 87 34.02 12.88 22.72
N PRO A 88 35.35 13.04 22.67
CA PRO A 88 36.23 12.49 23.69
C PRO A 88 35.95 12.95 25.13
N SER A 89 35.35 14.13 25.29
CA SER A 89 34.95 14.70 26.58
C SER A 89 33.81 13.94 27.26
N ALA A 90 33.01 13.17 26.50
CA ALA A 90 31.89 12.40 27.04
C ALA A 90 32.31 11.09 27.74
N VAL A 91 33.58 10.69 27.62
CA VAL A 91 34.05 9.35 27.98
C VAL A 91 35.11 9.45 29.08
N GLU A 92 34.98 8.62 30.11
CA GLU A 92 35.96 8.52 31.18
C GLU A 92 37.36 8.21 30.62
N GLY A 93 38.36 8.95 31.08
CA GLY A 93 39.75 8.74 30.68
C GLY A 93 40.17 9.40 29.36
N ALA A 94 39.38 10.34 28.82
CA ALA A 94 39.69 11.23 27.71
C ALA A 94 40.28 10.52 26.47
N LEU A 95 39.43 10.21 25.50
CA LEU A 95 39.85 9.55 24.25
C LEU A 95 40.69 10.45 23.34
N ALA A 96 41.53 9.84 22.51
CA ALA A 96 42.29 10.57 21.48
C ALA A 96 41.45 10.97 20.26
N ALA A 97 40.33 10.27 20.00
CA ALA A 97 39.48 10.48 18.84
C ALA A 97 37.99 10.32 19.18
N PRO A 98 37.08 11.03 18.47
CA PRO A 98 35.64 10.83 18.61
C PRO A 98 35.22 9.42 18.21
N ILE A 99 34.15 8.91 18.83
CA ILE A 99 33.54 7.61 18.50
C ILE A 99 32.24 7.85 17.74
N ASP A 100 32.14 7.33 16.51
CA ASP A 100 30.90 7.35 15.74
C ASP A 100 30.09 6.06 16.01
N SER A 101 28.77 6.19 16.10
CA SER A 101 27.88 5.03 16.22
C SER A 101 27.96 4.17 14.97
N ARG A 102 28.10 2.86 15.14
CA ARG A 102 28.10 1.90 14.03
C ARG A 102 26.77 1.88 13.29
N ASP A 103 25.69 1.98 14.05
CA ASP A 103 24.34 1.98 13.53
C ASP A 103 23.88 3.41 13.23
N ARG A 104 22.98 3.53 12.24
CA ARG A 104 22.32 4.80 11.89
C ARG A 104 20.85 4.74 12.25
N VAL A 105 20.36 5.80 12.86
CA VAL A 105 18.93 6.03 13.08
C VAL A 105 18.29 6.43 11.77
N ARG A 106 17.20 5.76 11.38
CA ARG A 106 16.45 6.06 10.17
C ARG A 106 15.17 6.80 10.53
N VAL A 107 14.93 7.93 9.87
CA VAL A 107 13.70 8.70 9.98
C VAL A 107 12.92 8.54 8.67
N LYS A 108 11.66 8.12 8.77
CA LYS A 108 10.76 8.05 7.61
C LYS A 108 10.15 9.45 7.40
N PRO A 109 10.07 9.95 6.15
CA PRO A 109 9.29 11.14 5.86
C PRO A 109 7.81 10.85 6.14
N ASP A 110 7.10 11.88 6.55
CA ASP A 110 5.66 11.77 6.71
C ASP A 110 4.99 11.68 5.33
N PRO A 111 3.96 10.84 5.17
CA PRO A 111 3.22 10.78 3.92
C PRO A 111 2.54 12.12 3.67
N ASP A 112 2.44 12.51 2.40
CA ASP A 112 1.74 13.75 2.05
C ASP A 112 0.27 13.68 2.54
N PRO A 113 -0.25 14.71 3.23
CA PRO A 113 -1.56 14.65 3.87
C PRO A 113 -2.72 14.48 2.86
N TRP A 114 -2.47 14.80 1.60
CA TRP A 114 -3.48 14.77 0.52
C TRP A 114 -3.49 13.47 -0.27
N SER A 115 -2.41 12.68 -0.25
CA SER A 115 -2.28 11.51 -1.14
C SER A 115 -3.34 10.44 -0.84
N ALA A 116 -3.54 10.11 0.43
CA ALA A 116 -4.52 9.15 0.90
C ALA A 116 -5.99 9.54 0.59
N PRO A 117 -6.47 10.75 0.94
CA PRO A 117 -7.86 11.14 0.64
C PRO A 117 -8.12 11.27 -0.87
N ILE A 118 -7.15 11.79 -1.65
CA ILE A 118 -7.30 11.86 -3.12
C ILE A 118 -7.44 10.45 -3.70
N LEU A 119 -6.61 9.52 -3.25
CA LEU A 119 -6.68 8.14 -3.72
C LEU A 119 -8.01 7.47 -3.35
N ALA A 120 -8.49 7.67 -2.11
CA ALA A 120 -9.77 7.14 -1.67
C ALA A 120 -10.92 7.70 -2.52
N MET A 121 -10.91 9.01 -2.80
CA MET A 121 -11.90 9.66 -3.65
C MET A 121 -11.85 9.12 -5.09
N TYR A 122 -10.66 8.91 -5.66
CA TYR A 122 -10.49 8.28 -6.97
C TYR A 122 -11.11 6.86 -7.01
N LEU A 123 -10.79 6.01 -6.03
CA LEU A 123 -11.29 4.63 -5.97
C LEU A 123 -12.80 4.60 -5.76
N LEU A 124 -13.35 5.50 -4.94
CA LEU A 124 -14.79 5.65 -4.75
C LEU A 124 -15.48 6.11 -6.04
N ALA A 125 -14.96 7.15 -6.70
CA ALA A 125 -15.55 7.66 -7.94
C ALA A 125 -15.56 6.60 -9.04
N PHE A 126 -14.45 5.89 -9.26
CA PHE A 126 -14.38 4.81 -10.24
C PHE A 126 -15.25 3.61 -9.86
N GLY A 127 -15.30 3.26 -8.56
CA GLY A 127 -16.19 2.22 -8.07
C GLY A 127 -17.66 2.55 -8.34
N ILE A 128 -18.10 3.75 -7.95
CA ILE A 128 -19.46 4.23 -8.18
C ILE A 128 -19.77 4.26 -9.68
N ALA A 129 -18.84 4.75 -10.52
CA ALA A 129 -19.02 4.74 -11.97
C ALA A 129 -19.21 3.31 -12.53
N GLY A 130 -18.40 2.34 -12.08
CA GLY A 130 -18.55 0.94 -12.46
C GLY A 130 -19.89 0.33 -12.00
N LEU A 131 -20.34 0.66 -10.79
CA LEU A 131 -21.64 0.23 -10.28
C LEU A 131 -22.80 0.82 -11.09
N LEU A 132 -22.74 2.13 -11.38
CA LEU A 132 -23.76 2.81 -12.18
C LEU A 132 -23.80 2.26 -13.62
N ALA A 133 -22.63 1.99 -14.21
CA ALA A 133 -22.55 1.35 -15.53
C ALA A 133 -23.22 -0.04 -15.51
N ALA A 134 -22.93 -0.87 -14.51
CA ALA A 134 -23.55 -2.18 -14.37
C ALA A 134 -25.08 -2.09 -14.20
N VAL A 135 -25.57 -1.17 -13.35
CA VAL A 135 -27.00 -0.94 -13.16
C VAL A 135 -27.66 -0.44 -14.44
N SER A 136 -27.02 0.46 -15.18
CA SER A 136 -27.57 1.00 -16.43
C SER A 136 -27.70 -0.05 -17.53
N GLN A 137 -26.82 -1.05 -17.55
CA GLN A 137 -26.80 -2.13 -18.54
C GLN A 137 -27.69 -3.31 -18.15
N TRP A 138 -28.19 -3.34 -16.90
CA TRP A 138 -28.91 -4.48 -16.35
C TRP A 138 -30.15 -4.87 -17.17
N SER A 139 -30.94 -3.88 -17.62
CA SER A 139 -32.12 -4.12 -18.45
C SER A 139 -31.76 -4.78 -19.78
N ASP A 140 -30.66 -4.34 -20.39
CA ASP A 140 -30.28 -4.71 -21.74
C ASP A 140 -29.67 -6.13 -21.76
N VAL A 141 -28.81 -6.44 -20.77
CA VAL A 141 -28.26 -7.80 -20.59
C VAL A 141 -29.38 -8.80 -20.32
N ARG A 142 -30.37 -8.42 -19.52
CA ARG A 142 -31.49 -9.30 -19.20
C ARG A 142 -32.35 -9.58 -20.43
N ALA A 143 -32.66 -8.56 -21.23
CA ALA A 143 -33.42 -8.74 -22.46
C ALA A 143 -32.70 -9.66 -23.48
N LEU A 144 -31.36 -9.61 -23.53
CA LEU A 144 -30.55 -10.53 -24.34
C LEU A 144 -30.62 -11.98 -23.84
N THR A 145 -30.70 -12.16 -22.51
CA THR A 145 -30.80 -13.49 -21.89
C THR A 145 -32.20 -14.07 -22.07
N ASP A 146 -33.23 -13.24 -21.97
CA ASP A 146 -34.64 -13.63 -22.10
C ASP A 146 -35.06 -13.85 -23.59
N ASN A 147 -34.12 -13.72 -24.55
CA ASN A 147 -34.33 -13.97 -25.99
C ASN A 147 -35.40 -13.08 -26.65
N ASP A 148 -35.70 -11.90 -26.10
CA ASP A 148 -36.77 -11.04 -26.62
C ASP A 148 -36.41 -10.47 -28.01
N PRO A 149 -37.10 -10.88 -29.10
CA PRO A 149 -36.69 -10.58 -30.48
C PRO A 149 -36.81 -9.09 -30.83
N GLU A 150 -37.71 -8.36 -30.18
CA GLU A 150 -37.89 -6.91 -30.37
C GLU A 150 -36.74 -6.09 -29.75
N THR A 151 -36.15 -6.58 -28.65
CA THR A 151 -35.07 -5.88 -27.93
C THR A 151 -33.70 -6.18 -28.55
N VAL A 152 -33.50 -7.39 -29.08
CA VAL A 152 -32.29 -7.77 -29.84
C VAL A 152 -32.23 -7.01 -31.17
N ALA A 153 -33.36 -6.82 -31.85
CA ALA A 153 -33.45 -5.99 -33.06
C ALA A 153 -33.28 -4.48 -32.78
N ALA A 154 -33.55 -4.06 -31.53
CA ALA A 154 -33.46 -2.68 -31.07
C ALA A 154 -32.18 -2.39 -30.26
N LEU A 155 -31.18 -3.30 -30.23
CA LEU A 155 -29.87 -3.06 -29.62
C LEU A 155 -29.29 -1.77 -30.22
N ARG A 156 -29.48 -0.68 -29.48
CA ARG A 156 -29.13 0.67 -29.91
C ARG A 156 -27.62 0.76 -30.04
N PRO A 157 -27.09 1.65 -30.91
CA PRO A 157 -25.70 2.07 -30.80
C PRO A 157 -25.49 2.57 -29.36
N ASN A 158 -24.69 1.84 -28.59
CA ASN A 158 -24.41 2.24 -27.22
C ASN A 158 -23.37 3.35 -27.29
N ILE A 159 -23.81 4.57 -27.00
CA ILE A 159 -22.98 5.78 -27.00
C ILE A 159 -22.05 5.70 -25.79
N LEU A 160 -20.91 5.06 -25.95
CA LEU A 160 -19.77 5.28 -25.07
C LEU A 160 -18.98 6.47 -25.66
N LEU A 161 -19.01 7.62 -24.98
CA LEU A 161 -18.29 8.84 -25.37
C LEU A 161 -18.74 9.54 -26.68
N GLY A 162 -19.98 9.36 -27.12
CA GLY A 162 -20.47 10.01 -28.36
C GLY A 162 -20.12 9.27 -29.66
N LEU A 163 -19.57 8.05 -29.56
CA LEU A 163 -19.18 7.24 -30.71
C LEU A 163 -20.21 6.15 -30.96
N ASP A 164 -20.76 6.13 -32.18
CA ASP A 164 -21.67 5.08 -32.65
C ASP A 164 -20.91 3.77 -32.86
N TRP A 165 -20.90 2.91 -31.83
CA TRP A 165 -20.44 1.53 -31.98
C TRP A 165 -21.62 0.57 -31.94
N GLN A 166 -21.71 -0.30 -32.96
CA GLN A 166 -22.59 -1.46 -32.92
C GLN A 166 -21.94 -2.51 -32.02
N VAL A 167 -22.47 -2.67 -30.82
CA VAL A 167 -22.02 -3.64 -29.82
C VAL A 167 -22.94 -4.86 -29.93
N GLY A 168 -22.38 -6.04 -30.20
CA GLY A 168 -23.16 -7.28 -30.19
C GLY A 168 -23.56 -7.69 -28.76
N GLY A 169 -24.43 -8.69 -28.65
CA GLY A 169 -24.96 -9.14 -27.35
C GLY A 169 -23.88 -9.71 -26.42
N GLU A 170 -22.85 -10.34 -26.98
CA GLU A 170 -21.74 -10.90 -26.20
C GLU A 170 -20.82 -9.81 -25.67
N GLU A 171 -20.55 -8.80 -26.49
CA GLU A 171 -19.76 -7.65 -26.11
C GLU A 171 -20.43 -6.85 -24.98
N LEU A 172 -21.77 -6.72 -25.02
CA LEU A 172 -22.54 -6.08 -23.96
C LEU A 172 -22.43 -6.84 -22.63
N LEU A 173 -22.54 -8.18 -22.66
CA LEU A 173 -22.33 -9.02 -21.47
C LEU A 173 -20.91 -8.84 -20.90
N LEU A 174 -19.89 -8.75 -21.75
CA LEU A 174 -18.51 -8.54 -21.31
C LEU A 174 -18.29 -7.16 -20.69
N ILE A 175 -18.91 -6.11 -21.24
CA ILE A 175 -18.86 -4.76 -20.67
C ILE A 175 -19.56 -4.72 -19.29
N PHE A 176 -20.67 -5.44 -19.15
CA PHE A 176 -21.38 -5.57 -17.87
C PHE A 176 -20.52 -6.29 -16.83
N VAL A 177 -19.93 -7.43 -17.18
CA VAL A 177 -18.98 -8.18 -16.33
C VAL A 177 -17.78 -7.33 -15.94
N ALA A 178 -17.22 -6.60 -16.91
CA ALA A 178 -16.11 -5.69 -16.66
C ALA A 178 -16.50 -4.60 -15.66
N SER A 179 -17.68 -4.00 -15.79
CA SER A 179 -18.19 -2.94 -14.90
C SER A 179 -18.35 -3.42 -13.46
N ILE A 180 -18.87 -4.64 -13.27
CA ILE A 180 -18.90 -5.29 -11.96
C ILE A 180 -17.47 -5.54 -11.44
N GLY A 181 -16.58 -6.04 -12.29
CA GLY A 181 -15.17 -6.25 -11.95
C GLY A 181 -14.45 -4.97 -11.50
N VAL A 182 -14.68 -3.84 -12.19
CA VAL A 182 -14.19 -2.50 -11.82
C VAL A 182 -14.66 -2.16 -10.41
N PHE A 183 -15.96 -2.27 -10.13
CA PHE A 183 -16.54 -1.92 -8.82
C PHE A 183 -15.89 -2.72 -7.68
N PHE A 184 -15.86 -4.05 -7.80
CA PHE A 184 -15.28 -4.90 -6.75
C PHE A 184 -13.75 -4.76 -6.65
N GLY A 185 -13.05 -4.49 -7.76
CA GLY A 185 -11.63 -4.16 -7.77
C GLY A 185 -11.32 -2.87 -7.00
N CYS A 186 -12.17 -1.85 -7.15
CA CYS A 186 -12.09 -0.60 -6.39
C CYS A 186 -12.33 -0.83 -4.89
N LEU A 187 -13.31 -1.64 -4.50
CA LEU A 187 -13.57 -1.99 -3.09
C LEU A 187 -12.36 -2.70 -2.46
N ALA A 188 -11.74 -3.64 -3.18
CA ALA A 188 -10.53 -4.32 -2.73
C ALA A 188 -9.35 -3.32 -2.56
N GLY A 189 -9.22 -2.38 -3.49
CA GLY A 189 -8.28 -1.26 -3.40
C GLY A 189 -8.51 -0.38 -2.18
N LEU A 190 -9.76 0.02 -1.94
CA LEU A 190 -10.17 0.90 -0.84
C LEU A 190 -9.94 0.24 0.52
N ARG A 191 -10.31 -1.04 0.67
CA ARG A 191 -10.00 -1.83 1.88
C ARG A 191 -8.50 -1.86 2.16
N THR A 192 -7.71 -2.08 1.11
CA THR A 192 -6.25 -2.09 1.23
C THR A 192 -5.76 -0.71 1.68
N ALA A 193 -6.15 0.36 0.99
CA ALA A 193 -5.79 1.74 1.32
C ALA A 193 -6.15 2.10 2.77
N ALA A 194 -7.39 1.85 3.19
CA ALA A 194 -7.86 2.09 4.57
C ALA A 194 -6.99 1.37 5.61
N THR A 195 -6.58 0.14 5.31
CA THR A 195 -5.71 -0.66 6.18
C THR A 195 -4.30 -0.07 6.28
N TYR A 196 -3.74 0.43 5.18
CA TYR A 196 -2.39 1.03 5.17
C TYR A 196 -2.38 2.41 5.83
N VAL A 197 -3.43 3.20 5.62
CA VAL A 197 -3.62 4.50 6.29
C VAL A 197 -3.78 4.31 7.79
N GLY A 198 -4.70 3.44 8.23
CA GLY A 198 -4.93 3.19 9.66
C GLY A 198 -3.77 2.49 10.39
N ARG A 199 -2.79 1.94 9.66
CA ARG A 199 -1.57 1.34 10.23
C ARG A 199 -0.32 2.18 10.06
N ASP A 200 -0.45 3.40 9.56
CA ASP A 200 0.72 4.26 9.35
C ASP A 200 1.79 3.61 8.46
N ARG A 201 1.33 2.87 7.44
CA ARG A 201 2.19 2.19 6.46
C ARG A 201 1.93 2.65 5.03
N PHE A 202 1.11 3.67 4.83
CA PHE A 202 0.93 4.26 3.52
C PHE A 202 2.27 4.77 2.99
N ASP A 203 2.52 4.51 1.71
CA ASP A 203 3.72 4.94 1.00
C ASP A 203 3.26 5.47 -0.36
N ASP A 204 3.45 6.77 -0.57
CA ASP A 204 2.92 7.51 -1.72
C ASP A 204 3.47 6.97 -3.06
N ARG A 205 4.62 6.30 -3.03
CA ARG A 205 5.26 5.71 -4.21
C ARG A 205 4.45 4.58 -4.82
N TRP A 206 3.52 4.00 -4.07
CA TRP A 206 2.65 2.91 -4.54
C TRP A 206 1.37 3.41 -5.22
N TRP A 207 1.24 4.71 -5.49
CA TRP A 207 0.09 5.30 -6.20
C TRP A 207 -0.32 4.51 -7.45
N LEU A 208 0.63 4.18 -8.33
CA LEU A 208 0.36 3.47 -9.59
C LEU A 208 -0.30 2.11 -9.37
N TRP A 209 0.08 1.43 -8.29
CA TRP A 209 -0.49 0.15 -7.92
C TRP A 209 -1.97 0.26 -7.51
N TYR A 210 -2.36 1.38 -6.91
CA TYR A 210 -3.77 1.64 -6.62
C TYR A 210 -4.54 2.15 -7.85
N LEU A 211 -3.91 2.95 -8.70
CA LEU A 211 -4.52 3.49 -9.93
C LEU A 211 -4.96 2.37 -10.89
N ILE A 212 -4.21 1.27 -10.95
CA ILE A 212 -4.53 0.16 -11.86
C ILE A 212 -5.63 -0.79 -11.32
N ARG A 213 -6.11 -0.60 -10.08
CA ARG A 213 -7.09 -1.50 -9.44
C ARG A 213 -8.40 -1.70 -10.21
N PRO A 214 -9.03 -0.66 -10.80
CA PRO A 214 -10.25 -0.85 -11.57
C PRO A 214 -10.01 -1.77 -12.79
N LEU A 215 -8.88 -1.58 -13.48
CA LEU A 215 -8.51 -2.38 -14.66
C LEU A 215 -8.18 -3.83 -14.28
N VAL A 216 -7.47 -4.05 -13.17
CA VAL A 216 -7.19 -5.41 -12.67
C VAL A 216 -8.48 -6.13 -12.32
N GLY A 217 -9.42 -5.47 -11.64
CA GLY A 217 -10.72 -6.05 -11.32
C GLY A 217 -11.53 -6.44 -12.55
N ALA A 218 -11.58 -5.55 -13.55
CA ALA A 218 -12.23 -5.82 -14.84
C ALA A 218 -11.58 -7.00 -15.58
N GLY A 219 -10.26 -6.98 -15.72
CA GLY A 219 -9.52 -8.01 -16.45
C GLY A 219 -9.67 -9.39 -15.81
N VAL A 220 -9.62 -9.47 -14.48
CA VAL A 220 -9.84 -10.74 -13.76
C VAL A 220 -11.28 -11.22 -13.93
N ALA A 221 -12.28 -10.34 -13.85
CA ALA A 221 -13.68 -10.72 -14.05
C ALA A 221 -13.93 -11.26 -15.47
N ILE A 222 -13.44 -10.58 -16.50
CA ILE A 222 -13.53 -11.03 -17.90
C ILE A 222 -12.83 -12.38 -18.05
N GLY A 223 -11.59 -12.50 -17.57
CA GLY A 223 -10.80 -13.73 -17.67
C GLY A 223 -11.52 -14.92 -17.02
N THR A 224 -12.10 -14.74 -15.84
CA THR A 224 -12.86 -15.80 -15.17
C THR A 224 -14.08 -16.23 -15.98
N VAL A 225 -14.86 -15.29 -16.53
CA VAL A 225 -16.04 -15.62 -17.33
C VAL A 225 -15.65 -16.35 -18.61
N TRP A 226 -14.57 -15.95 -19.29
CA TRP A 226 -14.05 -16.66 -20.46
C TRP A 226 -13.59 -18.07 -20.13
N ILE A 227 -12.80 -18.24 -19.07
CA ILE A 227 -12.33 -19.56 -18.64
C ILE A 227 -13.51 -20.47 -18.31
N LEU A 228 -14.52 -19.97 -17.59
CA LEU A 228 -15.69 -20.77 -17.24
C LEU A 228 -16.55 -21.09 -18.45
N ARG A 229 -16.75 -20.15 -19.39
CA ARG A 229 -17.46 -20.45 -20.64
C ARG A 229 -16.72 -21.51 -21.45
N ALA A 230 -15.41 -21.39 -21.61
CA ALA A 230 -14.59 -22.37 -22.33
C ALA A 230 -14.59 -23.75 -21.64
N ALA A 231 -14.56 -23.78 -20.30
CA ALA A 231 -14.45 -25.03 -19.55
C ALA A 231 -15.80 -25.75 -19.34
N LEU A 232 -16.91 -25.03 -19.17
CA LEU A 232 -18.20 -25.63 -18.81
C LEU A 232 -19.18 -25.76 -19.99
N LEU A 233 -19.14 -24.87 -20.98
CA LEU A 233 -20.25 -24.72 -21.93
C LEU A 233 -19.93 -25.16 -23.37
N GLY A 234 -18.64 -25.31 -23.73
CA GLY A 234 -18.23 -25.71 -25.09
C GLY A 234 -18.58 -24.66 -26.17
N GLU A 235 -18.03 -24.81 -27.38
CA GLU A 235 -18.13 -23.81 -28.47
C GLU A 235 -19.56 -23.62 -29.04
N GLY A 236 -20.58 -24.33 -28.53
CA GLY A 236 -21.95 -24.33 -29.07
C GLY A 236 -23.04 -23.70 -28.19
N SER A 237 -22.72 -23.22 -26.98
CA SER A 237 -23.71 -22.62 -26.07
C SER A 237 -24.03 -21.16 -26.45
N ASN A 238 -25.31 -20.79 -26.53
CA ASN A 238 -25.71 -19.42 -26.86
C ASN A 238 -25.92 -18.57 -25.60
N LEU A 239 -25.89 -17.24 -25.75
CA LEU A 239 -26.19 -16.26 -24.70
C LEU A 239 -27.46 -16.54 -23.84
N PRO A 240 -28.57 -17.06 -24.39
CA PRO A 240 -29.79 -17.31 -23.62
C PRO A 240 -29.67 -18.46 -22.62
N ASP A 241 -28.69 -19.36 -22.82
CA ASP A 241 -28.47 -20.49 -21.93
C ASP A 241 -27.73 -20.09 -20.64
N LEU A 242 -27.25 -18.84 -20.57
CA LEU A 242 -26.50 -18.29 -19.44
C LEU A 242 -27.40 -17.58 -18.44
N ASN A 243 -27.35 -17.98 -17.17
CA ASN A 243 -27.99 -17.23 -16.09
C ASN A 243 -27.22 -15.91 -15.81
N THR A 244 -27.83 -14.77 -16.14
CA THR A 244 -27.28 -13.42 -15.91
C THR A 244 -26.82 -13.18 -14.47
N PHE A 245 -27.59 -13.65 -13.48
CA PHE A 245 -27.23 -13.51 -12.07
C PHE A 245 -26.02 -14.38 -11.70
N GLY A 246 -25.90 -15.56 -12.30
CA GLY A 246 -24.74 -16.43 -12.14
C GLY A 246 -23.46 -15.76 -12.64
N VAL A 247 -23.51 -15.19 -13.85
CA VAL A 247 -22.39 -14.47 -14.46
C VAL A 247 -22.01 -13.23 -13.63
N ALA A 248 -22.99 -12.45 -13.16
CA ALA A 248 -22.76 -11.29 -12.29
C ALA A 248 -22.09 -11.68 -10.96
N SER A 249 -22.53 -12.79 -10.36
CA SER A 249 -21.99 -13.30 -9.09
C SER A 249 -20.53 -13.73 -9.23
N ILE A 250 -20.21 -14.44 -10.31
CA ILE A 250 -18.84 -14.85 -10.65
C ILE A 250 -17.95 -13.63 -10.86
N ALA A 251 -18.43 -12.62 -11.59
CA ALA A 251 -17.71 -11.38 -11.83
C ALA A 251 -17.40 -10.64 -10.52
N ALA A 252 -18.38 -10.58 -9.62
CA ALA A 252 -18.24 -9.95 -8.30
C ALA A 252 -17.18 -10.63 -7.43
N VAL A 253 -17.24 -11.97 -7.33
CA VAL A 253 -16.26 -12.76 -6.56
C VAL A 253 -14.86 -12.61 -7.17
N SER A 254 -14.76 -12.66 -8.50
CA SER A 254 -13.49 -12.53 -9.22
C SER A 254 -12.82 -11.17 -9.01
N GLY A 255 -13.61 -10.09 -9.03
CA GLY A 255 -13.12 -8.74 -8.75
C GLY A 255 -12.64 -8.59 -7.30
N LEU A 256 -13.36 -9.17 -6.33
CA LEU A 256 -13.03 -9.08 -4.91
C LEU A 256 -11.79 -9.91 -4.53
N PHE A 257 -11.62 -11.09 -5.15
CA PHE A 257 -10.58 -12.07 -4.84
C PHE A 257 -9.47 -12.17 -5.89
N SER A 258 -9.30 -11.15 -6.72
CA SER A 258 -8.30 -11.15 -7.81
C SER A 258 -6.91 -11.64 -7.39
N ARG A 259 -6.44 -11.31 -6.18
CA ARG A 259 -5.16 -11.82 -5.66
C ARG A 259 -5.19 -13.32 -5.36
N THR A 260 -6.21 -13.81 -4.64
CA THR A 260 -6.37 -15.23 -4.30
C THR A 260 -6.51 -16.10 -5.55
N LEU A 261 -7.21 -15.62 -6.58
CA LEU A 261 -7.32 -16.32 -7.85
C LEU A 261 -5.98 -16.39 -8.59
N ILE A 262 -5.24 -15.29 -8.68
CA ILE A 262 -3.91 -15.27 -9.31
C ILE A 262 -2.93 -16.17 -8.54
N ASP A 263 -2.93 -16.11 -7.21
CA ASP A 263 -2.07 -16.95 -6.37
C ASP A 263 -2.46 -18.43 -6.48
N GLY A 264 -3.75 -18.74 -6.60
CA GLY A 264 -4.25 -20.09 -6.87
C GLY A 264 -3.79 -20.62 -8.24
N LEU A 265 -3.95 -19.82 -9.31
CA LEU A 265 -3.47 -20.17 -10.65
C LEU A 265 -1.95 -20.37 -10.67
N ARG A 266 -1.22 -19.51 -9.97
CA ARG A 266 0.23 -19.63 -9.82
C ARG A 266 0.62 -20.89 -9.06
N GLY A 267 -0.07 -21.20 -7.97
CA GLY A 267 0.16 -22.42 -7.19
C GLY A 267 -0.06 -23.69 -8.01
N LEU A 268 -1.11 -23.71 -8.85
CA LEU A 268 -1.38 -24.81 -9.78
C LEU A 268 -0.30 -24.92 -10.86
N ALA A 269 0.15 -23.80 -11.43
CA ALA A 269 1.23 -23.77 -12.41
C ALA A 269 2.59 -24.23 -11.84
N GLU A 270 2.85 -23.91 -10.57
CA GLU A 270 4.07 -24.32 -9.85
C GLU A 270 3.96 -25.75 -9.26
N GLY A 271 2.83 -26.45 -9.44
CA GLY A 271 2.63 -27.81 -8.93
C GLY A 271 2.62 -27.92 -7.40
N ARG A 272 2.33 -26.81 -6.70
CA ARG A 272 2.30 -26.78 -5.24
C ARG A 272 1.04 -27.50 -4.76
N ARG A 273 1.19 -28.67 -4.13
CA ARG A 273 0.08 -29.31 -3.42
C ARG A 273 -0.42 -28.34 -2.34
N PRO A 274 -1.75 -28.19 -2.16
CA PRO A 274 -2.27 -27.39 -1.06
C PRO A 274 -1.75 -28.01 0.24
N ASP A 275 -0.97 -27.24 1.00
CA ASP A 275 -0.59 -27.61 2.35
C ASP A 275 -1.91 -27.75 3.12
N GLY A 276 -2.26 -29.00 3.46
CA GLY A 276 -3.40 -29.31 4.29
C GLY A 276 -3.24 -28.66 5.65
N ASP A 277 -4.34 -28.11 6.15
CA ASP A 277 -4.50 -27.71 7.54
C ASP A 277 -4.07 -28.81 8.52
#